data_AF-C7P095-F1
#
_entry.id   AF-C7P095-F1
#
_cell.length_a   1.000
_cell.length_b   1.000
_cell.length_c   1.000
_cell.angle_alpha   90.00
_cell.angle_beta   90.00
_cell.angle_gamma   90.00
#
_symmetry.space_group_name_H-M   'P 1'
#
loop_
_entity.id
_entity.type
_entity.pdbx_description
1 polymer ?
#
loop_
_entity_poly.entity_id
_entity_poly.type
_entity_poly.pdbx_seq_one_letter_code
_entity_poly.pdbx_strand_id
1 'polypeptide(L)' 'MRPSATTTERELYECFDCGQRRQSTTDRTCEECGGTLRNIHRSRDL' A
#
# COMPACT_ATOMS: atom_id res chain seq x y z
N MET A 1 -28.41 -3.39 9.30
CA MET A 1 -27.88 -3.39 7.92
C MET A 1 -26.45 -2.87 7.97
N ARG A 2 -25.47 -3.76 7.77
CA ARG A 2 -24.04 -3.41 7.64
C ARG A 2 -23.79 -2.99 6.19
N PRO A 3 -23.23 -1.80 5.91
CA PRO A 3 -22.41 -1.69 4.71
C PRO A 3 -21.14 -2.46 5.03
N SER A 4 -21.02 -3.68 4.48
CA SER A 4 -19.72 -4.29 4.24
C SER A 4 -19.04 -3.34 3.26
N ALA A 5 -18.33 -2.36 3.80
CA ALA A 5 -17.38 -1.62 3.03
C ALA A 5 -16.31 -2.65 2.67
N THR A 6 -16.53 -3.36 1.56
CA THR A 6 -15.46 -3.88 0.72
C THR A 6 -14.78 -2.64 0.17
N THR A 7 -14.18 -1.86 1.06
CA THR A 7 -13.18 -0.91 0.68
C THR A 7 -12.09 -1.83 0.17
N THR A 8 -12.02 -1.99 -1.14
CA THR A 8 -10.75 -2.27 -1.79
C THR A 8 -9.89 -1.07 -1.43
N GLU A 9 -9.42 -1.05 -0.18
CA GLU A 9 -8.44 -0.13 0.35
C GLU A 9 -7.29 -0.35 -0.60
N ARG A 10 -7.11 0.60 -1.52
CA ARG A 10 -5.97 0.57 -2.42
C ARG A 10 -4.79 0.77 -1.50
N GLU A 11 -4.25 -0.33 -1.04
CA GLU A 11 -3.12 -0.38 -0.13
C GLU A 11 -1.99 0.35 -0.84
N LEU A 12 -1.71 1.57 -0.37
CA LEU A 12 -0.62 2.37 -0.87
C LEU A 12 0.63 1.89 -0.17
N TYR A 13 1.63 1.54 -0.96
CA TYR A 13 2.93 1.09 -0.49
C TYR A 13 4.01 2.07 -0.94
N GLU A 14 5.02 2.27 -0.10
CA GLU A 14 6.20 3.08 -0.39
C GLU A 14 7.47 2.25 -0.17
N CYS A 15 8.45 2.37 -1.07
CA CYS A 15 9.74 1.71 -0.92
C CYS A 15 10.63 2.47 0.07
N PHE A 16 11.26 1.76 1.00
CA PHE A 16 12.22 2.34 1.93
C PHE A 16 13.51 2.84 1.29
N ASP A 17 13.90 2.24 0.16
CA ASP A 17 15.21 2.48 -0.46
C ASP A 17 15.13 3.61 -1.50
N CYS A 18 14.22 3.47 -2.46
CA CYS A 18 14.06 4.43 -3.54
C CYS A 18 12.89 5.43 -3.37
N GLY A 19 12.05 5.28 -2.33
CA GLY A 19 10.92 6.19 -2.08
C GLY A 19 9.75 6.08 -3.08
N GLN A 20 9.76 5.08 -3.96
CA GLN A 20 8.71 4.85 -4.95
C GLN A 20 7.39 4.43 -4.31
N ARG A 21 6.28 5.05 -4.74
CA ARG A 21 4.93 4.77 -4.24
C ARG A 21 4.14 3.95 -5.26
N ARG A 22 3.59 2.81 -4.84
CA ARG A 22 2.82 1.89 -5.68
C ARG A 22 1.53 1.46 -4.98
N GLN A 23 0.49 1.14 -5.75
CA GLN A 23 -0.79 0.61 -5.25
C GLN A 23 -0.86 -0.89 -5.57
N SER A 24 0.03 -1.68 -4.96
CA SER A 24 0.17 -3.11 -5.28
C SER A 24 -0.06 -3.96 -4.04
N THR A 25 -1.09 -4.80 -4.03
CA THR A 25 -1.39 -5.74 -2.93
C THR A 25 -0.66 -7.08 -3.07
N THR A 26 -0.15 -7.40 -4.27
CA THR A 26 0.44 -8.71 -4.58
C THR A 26 1.91 -8.81 -4.19
N ASP A 27 2.69 -7.76 -4.45
CA ASP A 27 4.14 -7.79 -4.31
C ASP A 27 4.60 -6.71 -3.32
N ARG A 28 5.24 -7.16 -2.23
CA ARG A 28 5.85 -6.29 -1.22
C ARG A 28 7.30 -5.92 -1.55
N THR A 29 7.68 -6.05 -2.82
CA THR A 29 9.02 -5.79 -3.32
C THR A 29 8.96 -4.74 -4.42
N CYS A 30 9.83 -3.75 -4.35
CA CYS A 30 9.87 -2.69 -5.35
C CYS A 30 10.48 -3.23 -6.65
N GLU A 31 9.77 -3.08 -7.77
CA GLU A 31 10.25 -3.54 -9.08
C GLU A 31 11.42 -2.70 -9.62
N GLU A 32 11.62 -1.48 -9.09
CA GLU A 32 12.67 -0.56 -9.56
C GLU A 32 14.00 -0.78 -8.85
N CYS A 33 13.97 -0.94 -7.54
CA CYS A 33 15.17 -1.04 -6.70
C CYS A 33 15.31 -2.38 -5.98
N GLY A 34 14.32 -3.27 -6.06
CA GLY A 34 14.30 -4.55 -5.33
C GLY A 34 14.09 -4.40 -3.81
N GLY A 35 13.91 -3.17 -3.31
CA GLY A 35 13.77 -2.87 -1.90
C GLY A 35 12.39 -3.24 -1.33
N THR A 36 12.31 -3.33 -0.01
CA THR A 36 11.06 -3.67 0.69
C THR A 36 10.05 -2.54 0.59
N LEU A 37 8.82 -2.88 0.23
CA LEU A 37 7.67 -1.97 0.22
C LEU A 37 6.96 -2.01 1.58
N ARG A 38 6.63 -0.83 2.12
CA ARG A 38 5.85 -0.67 3.35
C ARG A 38 4.51 -0.06 3.03
N ASN A 39 3.47 -0.64 3.63
CA ASN A 39 2.13 -0.07 3.59
C ASN A 39 2.13 1.29 4.32
N ILE A 40 1.81 2.34 3.57
CA ILE A 40 1.65 3.72 4.05
C ILE A 40 0.18 4.14 4.05
N HIS A 41 -0.75 3.18 3.92
CA HIS A 41 -2.16 3.47 4.05
C HIS A 41 -2.45 3.87 5.49
N ARG A 42 -2.50 5.17 5.75
CA ARG A 42 -3.10 5.68 6.98
C ARG A 42 -4.61 5.45 6.88
N SER A 43 -5.13 4.57 7.74
CA SER A 43 -6.55 4.54 8.05
C SER A 43 -6.99 5.96 8.38
N ARG A 44 -7.94 6.47 7.60
CA ARG A 44 -8.54 7.78 7.82
C ARG A 44 -9.47 7.67 9.02
N ASP A 45 -8.87 7.64 10.20
CA ASP A 45 -9.56 7.90 11.45
C ASP A 45 -9.47 9.43 11.67
N LEU A 46 -10.38 10.15 11.01
CA LEU A 46 -10.71 11.54 11.32
C LEU A 46 -12.21 11.76 11.13
#